data_AF-X7XQK1-F1
#
_entry.id   AF-X7XQK1-F1
#
_cell.length_a   1.000
_cell.length_b   1.000
_cell.length_c   1.000
_cell.angle_alpha   90.00
_cell.angle_beta   90.00
_cell.angle_gamma   90.00
#
_symmetry.space_group_name_H-M   'P 1'
#
loop_
_entity.id
_entity.type
_entity.pdbx_description
1 polymer ?
#
loop_
_entity_poly.entity_id
_entity_poly.type
_entity_poly.pdbx_seq_one_letter_code
_entity_poly.pdbx_strand_id
1 'polypeptide(L)'
;MRFHRRWTFTGDHIRVEGAAPEHRPTRSRGVLRADRPGSAGPVAAKYSDVYLTWGEPLGAVGGQTGLDWRAGGRAGRKLCSTAYGFT
;
A
#
# COMPACT_ATOMS: atom_id res chain seq x y z
N MET A 1 -3.15 -5.35 32.47
CA MET A 1 -2.86 -4.84 31.10
C MET A 1 -4.10 -5.02 30.24
N ARG A 2 -4.60 -3.95 29.60
CA ARG A 2 -5.85 -3.99 28.82
C ARG A 2 -5.48 -3.96 27.33
N PHE A 3 -5.61 -5.10 26.65
CA PHE A 3 -5.39 -5.15 25.19
C PHE A 3 -6.47 -4.32 24.49
N HIS A 4 -6.06 -3.25 23.82
CA HIS A 4 -6.96 -2.37 23.10
C HIS A 4 -7.35 -3.04 21.77
N ARG A 5 -8.51 -3.70 21.76
CA ARG A 5 -9.22 -4.33 20.62
C ARG A 5 -8.56 -5.61 20.07
N ARG A 6 -9.28 -6.73 20.23
CA ARG A 6 -9.00 -8.01 19.56
C ARG A 6 -9.61 -8.01 18.15
N TRP A 7 -8.96 -8.69 17.22
CA TRP A 7 -9.37 -8.83 15.83
C TRP A 7 -9.60 -10.29 15.47
N THR A 8 -10.72 -10.54 14.79
CA THR A 8 -11.04 -11.83 14.19
C THR A 8 -11.26 -11.60 12.69
N PHE A 9 -10.66 -12.44 11.85
CA PHE A 9 -10.74 -12.38 10.40
C PHE A 9 -10.80 -13.79 9.82
N THR A 10 -11.64 -14.00 8.81
CA THR A 10 -11.69 -15.25 8.05
C THR A 10 -11.74 -14.90 6.58
N GLY A 11 -10.68 -15.21 5.85
CA GLY A 11 -10.63 -15.17 4.40
C GLY A 11 -10.04 -16.46 3.84
N ASP A 12 -9.90 -16.52 2.53
CA ASP A 12 -9.51 -17.76 1.83
C ASP A 12 -8.09 -18.24 2.17
N HIS A 13 -7.20 -17.30 2.51
CA HIS A 13 -5.79 -17.59 2.80
C HIS A 13 -5.37 -17.24 4.22
N ILE A 14 -6.13 -16.40 4.93
CA ILE A 14 -5.77 -15.90 6.24
C ILE A 14 -6.96 -16.08 7.18
N ARG A 15 -6.74 -16.78 8.30
CA ARG A 15 -7.69 -16.90 9.41
C ARG A 15 -7.02 -16.50 10.71
N VAL A 16 -7.68 -15.64 11.48
CA VAL A 16 -7.21 -15.12 12.75
C VAL A 16 -8.39 -15.04 13.71
N GLU A 17 -8.22 -15.48 14.95
CA GLU A 17 -9.24 -15.42 16.00
C GLU A 17 -8.71 -14.71 17.24
N GLY A 18 -9.37 -13.62 17.64
CA GLY A 18 -9.07 -12.94 18.89
C GLY A 18 -7.67 -12.32 19.01
N ALA A 19 -6.97 -12.10 17.89
CA ALA A 19 -5.60 -11.59 17.90
C ALA A 19 -5.54 -10.13 18.36
N ALA A 20 -4.55 -9.81 19.17
CA ALA A 20 -4.24 -8.44 19.55
C ALA A 20 -2.72 -8.27 19.61
N PRO A 21 -2.18 -7.15 19.10
CA PRO A 21 -0.78 -6.83 19.32
C PRO A 21 -0.54 -6.58 20.81
N GLU A 22 0.57 -7.09 21.34
CA GLU A 22 0.94 -6.89 22.74
C GLU A 22 1.19 -5.42 23.06
N HIS A 23 1.74 -4.70 22.09
CA HIS A 23 2.01 -3.26 22.17
C HIS A 23 1.37 -2.54 21.00
N ARG A 24 0.61 -1.48 21.30
CA ARG A 24 0.07 -0.60 20.26
C ARG A 24 1.19 0.32 19.75
N PRO A 25 1.39 0.43 18.42
CA PRO A 25 2.27 1.43 17.86
C PRO A 25 1.84 2.84 18.29
N THR A 26 2.79 3.66 18.72
CA THR A 26 2.54 5.04 19.18
C THR A 26 2.15 6.00 18.05
N ARG A 27 2.43 5.64 16.78
CA ARG A 27 2.00 6.38 15.58
C ARG A 27 1.64 5.40 14.47
N SER A 28 0.68 5.79 13.61
CA SER A 28 0.44 5.08 12.36
C SER A 28 1.64 5.26 11.44
N ARG A 29 2.18 4.16 10.93
CA ARG A 29 3.21 4.18 9.89
C ARG A 29 2.51 4.15 8.53
N GLY A 30 2.95 4.98 7.58
CA GLY A 30 2.41 4.96 6.22
C GLY A 30 2.68 3.62 5.54
N VAL A 31 1.73 3.14 4.75
CA VAL A 31 1.86 1.90 3.98
C VAL A 31 2.54 2.20 2.65
N LEU A 32 3.81 1.84 2.55
CA LEU A 32 4.62 1.93 1.33
C LEU A 32 4.50 0.64 0.53
N ARG A 33 4.37 0.75 -0.79
CA ARG A 33 4.39 -0.38 -1.70
C ARG A 33 5.37 -0.12 -2.83
N ALA A 34 6.28 -1.06 -3.06
CA ALA A 34 7.32 -0.97 -4.08
C ALA A 34 7.22 -2.17 -5.02
N ASP A 35 6.42 -2.04 -6.07
CA ASP A 35 6.27 -3.07 -7.10
C ASP A 35 6.13 -2.47 -8.49
N ARG A 36 6.17 -3.32 -9.52
CA ARG A 36 5.86 -2.93 -10.89
C ARG A 36 4.34 -2.95 -11.09
N PRO A 37 3.78 -1.97 -11.83
CA PRO A 37 2.36 -1.93 -12.10
C PRO A 37 1.94 -3.15 -12.93
N GLY A 38 0.78 -3.70 -12.55
CA GLY A 38 0.26 -4.97 -13.04
C GLY A 38 -0.89 -5.42 -12.16
N SER A 39 -0.95 -6.70 -11.81
CA SER A 39 -1.95 -7.25 -10.87
C SER A 39 -1.93 -6.57 -9.49
N ALA A 40 -0.81 -5.95 -9.13
CA ALA A 40 -0.66 -5.26 -7.85
C ALA A 40 -1.19 -3.82 -7.82
N GLY A 41 -1.39 -3.18 -8.97
CA GLY A 41 -1.84 -1.79 -9.07
C GLY A 41 -3.17 -1.53 -8.33
N PRO A 42 -4.21 -2.36 -8.50
CA PRO A 42 -5.48 -2.20 -7.78
C PRO A 42 -5.35 -2.35 -6.25
N VAL A 43 -4.47 -3.24 -5.80
CA VAL A 43 -4.22 -3.46 -4.36
C VAL A 43 -3.48 -2.27 -3.77
N ALA A 44 -2.42 -1.81 -4.43
CA ALA A 44 -1.69 -0.63 -4.02
C ALA A 44 -2.60 0.60 -4.00
N ALA A 45 -3.42 0.81 -5.04
CA ALA A 45 -4.35 1.91 -5.11
C ALA A 45 -5.38 1.96 -3.96
N LYS A 46 -5.77 0.78 -3.45
CA LYS A 46 -6.76 0.68 -2.38
C LYS A 46 -6.13 0.76 -0.99
N TYR A 47 -4.95 0.18 -0.80
CA TYR A 47 -4.40 -0.11 0.54
C TYR A 47 -3.09 0.62 0.86
N SER A 48 -2.44 1.27 -0.10
CA SER A 48 -1.18 1.97 0.11
C SER A 48 -1.36 3.49 0.16
N ASP A 49 -0.49 4.14 0.92
CA ASP A 49 -0.43 5.60 1.01
C ASP A 49 0.57 6.17 -0.01
N VAL A 50 1.63 5.41 -0.29
CA VAL A 50 2.68 5.79 -1.23
C VAL A 50 3.05 4.60 -2.11
N TYR A 51 3.12 4.85 -3.43
CA TYR A 51 3.66 3.91 -4.42
C TYR A 51 5.10 4.30 -4.76
N LEU A 52 6.02 3.38 -4.56
CA LEU A 52 7.44 3.58 -4.77
C LEU A 52 7.86 2.85 -6.05
N THR A 53 8.26 3.59 -7.07
CA THR A 53 8.75 2.99 -8.31
C THR A 53 10.26 2.82 -8.25
N TRP A 54 10.75 1.78 -8.94
CA TRP A 54 12.19 1.60 -9.17
C TRP A 54 12.73 2.71 -10.08
N GLY A 55 14.04 2.93 -10.07
CA GLY A 55 14.76 3.94 -10.87
C GLY A 55 14.77 3.63 -12.38
N GLU A 56 13.61 3.38 -12.95
CA GLU A 56 13.43 3.21 -14.38
C GLU A 56 13.54 4.56 -15.11
N PRO A 57 13.79 4.56 -16.44
CA PRO A 57 13.81 5.79 -17.23
C PRO A 57 12.52 6.62 -17.04
N LEU A 58 12.64 7.95 -17.00
CA LEU A 58 11.52 8.86 -16.68
C LEU A 58 10.26 8.63 -17.55
N GLY A 59 10.45 8.26 -18.83
CA GLY A 59 9.33 7.94 -19.72
C GLY A 59 8.53 6.70 -19.28
N ALA A 60 9.22 5.68 -18.75
CA ALA A 60 8.58 4.49 -18.19
C ALA A 60 7.87 4.82 -16.87
N VAL A 61 8.54 5.56 -15.97
CA VAL A 61 7.97 6.00 -14.68
C VAL A 61 6.70 6.84 -14.88
N GLY A 62 6.70 7.76 -15.85
CA GLY A 62 5.53 8.60 -16.16
C GLY A 62 4.33 7.79 -16.64
N GLY A 63 4.55 6.80 -17.50
CA GLY A 63 3.50 5.88 -17.94
C GLY A 63 2.91 5.07 -16.79
N GLN A 64 3.77 4.53 -15.92
CA GLN A 64 3.39 3.73 -14.76
C GLN A 64 2.60 4.53 -13.72
N THR A 65 3.15 5.68 -13.31
CA THR A 65 2.53 6.62 -12.36
C THR A 65 1.14 7.06 -12.83
N GLY A 66 0.97 7.27 -14.14
CA GLY A 66 -0.33 7.61 -14.73
C GLY A 66 -1.38 6.51 -14.56
N LEU A 67 -0.97 5.23 -14.61
CA LEU A 67 -1.88 4.10 -14.38
C LEU A 67 -2.30 4.00 -12.91
N ASP A 68 -1.36 4.20 -11.98
CA ASP A 68 -1.61 4.16 -10.54
C ASP A 68 -2.52 5.30 -10.07
N TRP A 69 -2.33 6.51 -10.60
CA TRP A 69 -3.24 7.63 -10.33
C TRP A 69 -4.67 7.29 -10.75
N ARG A 70 -4.86 6.75 -11.96
CA ARG A 70 -6.19 6.37 -12.45
C ARG A 70 -6.81 5.27 -11.60
N ALA A 71 -6.01 4.31 -11.14
CA ALA A 71 -6.46 3.29 -10.21
C ALA A 71 -6.88 3.88 -8.85
N GLY A 72 -6.09 4.81 -8.29
CA GLY A 72 -6.41 5.56 -7.08
C GLY A 72 -7.72 6.35 -7.21
N GLY A 73 -7.87 7.10 -8.30
CA GLY A 73 -9.08 7.86 -8.59
C GLY A 73 -10.34 6.99 -8.61
N ARG A 74 -10.27 5.79 -9.21
CA ARG A 74 -11.38 4.81 -9.18
C ARG A 74 -11.66 4.28 -7.77
N ALA A 75 -10.68 4.24 -6.89
CA ALA A 75 -10.83 3.86 -5.49
C ALA A 75 -11.24 5.04 -4.57
N GLY A 76 -11.46 6.24 -5.12
CA GLY A 76 -11.81 7.45 -4.36
C GLY A 76 -10.65 8.01 -3.52
N ARG A 77 -9.40 7.66 -3.86
CA ARG A 77 -8.19 8.08 -3.12
C ARG A 77 -7.18 8.75 -4.06
N LYS A 78 -6.40 9.70 -3.56
CA LYS A 78 -5.18 10.15 -4.25
C LYS A 78 -4.00 9.31 -3.76
N LEU A 79 -3.24 8.73 -4.69
CA LEU A 79 -1.95 8.12 -4.39
C LEU A 79 -0.83 9.11 -4.69
N CYS A 80 0.14 9.15 -3.78
CA CYS A 80 1.41 9.81 -4.00
C CYS A 80 2.41 8.78 -4.55
N SER A 81 3.08 9.11 -5.64
CA SER A 81 4.09 8.27 -6.27
C SER A 81 5.45 8.96 -6.18
N THR A 82 6.49 8.23 -5.80
CA THR A 82 7.88 8.72 -5.84
C THR A 82 8.77 7.71 -6.52
N ALA A 83 9.72 8.21 -7.32
CA ALA A 83 10.73 7.40 -7.98
C ALA A 83 12.04 7.50 -7.21
N TYR A 84 12.63 6.34 -6.89
CA TYR A 84 13.95 6.29 -6.28
C TYR A 84 14.99 5.96 -7.36
N GLY A 85 15.85 6.93 -7.70
CA GLY A 85 16.86 6.78 -8.75
C GLY A 85 18.24 7.25 -8.28
N PHE A 86 19.26 6.41 -8.49
CA PHE A 86 20.66 6.81 -8.47
C PHE A 86 21.03 7.28 -9.88
N THR A 87 21.03 8.59 -10.12
CA THR A 87 21.67 9.22 -11.27
C THR A 87 22.42 10.44 -10.81
#